data_AF-A0A3D1RDL8-F1
#
_entry.id   AF-A0A3D1RDL8-F1
#
_cell.length_a   1.000
_cell.length_b   1.000
_cell.length_c   1.000
_cell.angle_alpha   90.00
_cell.angle_beta   90.00
_cell.angle_gamma   90.00
#
_symmetry.space_group_name_H-M   'P 1'
#
loop_
_entity.id
_entity.type
_entity.pdbx_description
1 polymer ?
#
loop_
_entity_poly.entity_id
_entity_poly.type
_entity_poly.pdbx_seq_one_letter_code
_entity_poly.pdbx_strand_id
1 'polypeptide(L)'
;MSIKRVCLIANSAKPEALQLVRELSELLHARGVASVCEEHVGRMLGLSYGSMPQLGQSDLCIVLGGDGTLIHAAYVLGANPVPILGVNLGALGFMTEIPRAEVRAAL
;
A
#
# COMPACT_ATOMS: atom_id res chain seq x y z
N MET A 1 -5.55 6.19 -17.65
CA MET A 1 -4.69 6.91 -16.69
C MET A 1 -3.42 6.08 -16.52
N SER A 2 -2.22 6.66 -16.59
CA SER A 2 -0.97 5.93 -16.33
C SER A 2 -0.59 6.18 -14.87
N ILE A 3 -0.49 5.11 -14.07
CA ILE A 3 -0.08 5.17 -12.66
C ILE A 3 1.40 5.56 -12.61
N LYS A 4 1.73 6.66 -11.92
CA LYS A 4 3.10 7.15 -11.75
C LYS A 4 3.54 7.15 -10.30
N ARG A 5 2.59 7.23 -9.36
CA ARG A 5 2.87 7.24 -7.94
C ARG A 5 1.88 6.37 -7.17
N VAL A 6 2.39 5.49 -6.33
CA VAL A 6 1.62 4.56 -5.51
C VAL A 6 1.94 4.81 -4.03
N CYS A 7 0.92 4.95 -3.19
CA CYS A 7 1.13 4.89 -1.75
C CYS A 7 0.95 3.48 -1.19
N LEU A 8 1.80 3.09 -0.25
CA LEU A 8 1.77 1.79 0.40
C LEU A 8 1.42 1.98 1.89
N ILE A 9 0.31 1.39 2.31
CA ILE A 9 -0.13 1.36 3.71
C ILE A 9 -0.15 -0.10 4.15
N ALA A 10 0.49 -0.43 5.25
CA ALA A 10 0.66 -1.81 5.66
C ALA A 10 0.47 -1.98 7.16
N ASN A 11 -0.03 -3.15 7.56
CA ASN A 11 -0.04 -3.53 8.96
C ASN A 11 1.38 -3.90 9.41
N SER A 12 2.06 -2.99 10.12
CA SER A 12 3.44 -3.20 10.59
C SER A 12 3.58 -4.29 11.65
N ALA A 13 2.49 -4.75 12.27
CA ALA A 13 2.52 -5.89 13.18
C ALA A 13 2.60 -7.25 12.45
N LYS A 14 2.43 -7.27 11.11
CA LYS A 14 2.53 -8.48 10.29
C LYS A 14 3.84 -8.48 9.49
N PRO A 15 4.80 -9.38 9.81
CA PRO A 15 6.06 -9.47 9.08
C PRO A 15 5.87 -9.69 7.57
N GLU A 16 4.87 -10.45 7.16
CA GLU A 16 4.57 -10.73 5.76
C GLU A 16 4.12 -9.46 5.01
N ALA A 17 3.46 -8.52 5.70
CA ALA A 17 3.06 -7.24 5.12
C ALA A 17 4.29 -6.40 4.81
N LEU A 18 5.22 -6.31 5.78
CA LEU A 18 6.45 -5.55 5.65
C LEU A 18 7.37 -6.11 4.56
N GLN A 19 7.44 -7.44 4.45
CA GLN A 19 8.15 -8.09 3.36
C GLN A 19 7.55 -7.72 2.01
N LEU A 20 6.22 -7.79 1.88
CA LEU A 20 5.55 -7.45 0.63
C LEU A 20 5.68 -5.96 0.27
N VAL A 21 5.71 -5.05 1.25
CA VAL A 21 6.03 -3.63 1.00
C VAL A 21 7.39 -3.48 0.32
N ARG A 22 8.43 -4.16 0.81
CA ARG A 22 9.77 -4.11 0.19
C ARG A 22 9.73 -4.61 -1.26
N GLU A 23 9.16 -5.79 -1.47
CA GLU A 23 9.05 -6.39 -2.80
C GLU A 23 8.27 -5.50 -3.77
N LEU A 24 7.20 -4.86 -3.31
CA LEU A 24 6.40 -3.95 -4.13
C LEU A 24 7.12 -2.64 -4.42
N SER A 25 7.81 -2.05 -3.44
CA SER A 25 8.63 -0.86 -3.68
C SER A 25 9.72 -1.12 -4.71
N GLU A 26 10.40 -2.27 -4.66
CA GLU A 26 11.39 -2.68 -5.65
C GLU A 26 10.76 -2.88 -7.04
N LEU A 27 9.62 -3.58 -7.10
CA LEU A 27 8.90 -3.85 -8.35
C LEU A 27 8.41 -2.56 -9.02
N LEU A 28 7.82 -1.65 -8.25
CA LEU A 28 7.35 -0.36 -8.73
C LEU A 28 8.52 0.49 -9.22
N HIS A 29 9.62 0.53 -8.46
CA HIS A 29 10.83 1.22 -8.87
C HIS A 29 11.40 0.69 -10.19
N ALA A 30 11.48 -0.63 -10.35
CA ALA A 30 11.93 -1.27 -11.59
C ALA A 30 11.05 -0.93 -12.80
N ARG A 31 9.78 -0.57 -12.57
CA ARG A 31 8.82 -0.13 -13.60
C ARG A 31 8.76 1.39 -13.77
N GLY A 32 9.62 2.15 -13.08
CA GLY A 32 9.63 3.61 -13.12
C GLY A 32 8.46 4.28 -12.40
N VAL A 33 7.79 3.55 -11.51
CA VAL A 33 6.69 4.05 -10.67
C VAL A 33 7.21 4.40 -9.29
N ALA A 34 6.92 5.61 -8.81
CA ALA A 34 7.33 6.04 -7.49
C ALA A 34 6.44 5.39 -6.41
N SER A 35 7.05 4.86 -5.34
CA SER A 35 6.32 4.37 -4.16
C SER A 35 6.56 5.28 -2.96
N VAL A 36 5.50 5.61 -2.20
CA VAL A 36 5.59 6.34 -0.93
C VAL A 36 4.87 5.55 0.18
N CYS A 37 5.54 5.27 1.28
CA CYS A 37 4.93 4.57 2.41
C CYS A 37 4.30 5.53 3.41
N GLU A 38 3.37 5.04 4.22
CA GLU A 38 3.07 5.67 5.51
C GLU A 38 4.36 5.81 6.34
N GLU A 39 4.49 6.93 7.07
CA GLU A 39 5.69 7.29 7.83
C GLU A 39 6.23 6.15 8.71
N HIS A 40 5.35 5.48 9.46
CA HIS A 40 5.78 4.40 10.35
C HIS A 40 6.40 3.22 9.59
N VAL A 41 5.75 2.79 8.50
CA VAL A 41 6.21 1.68 7.66
C VAL A 41 7.50 2.05 6.92
N GLY A 42 7.55 3.23 6.30
CA GLY A 42 8.73 3.64 5.54
C GLY A 42 9.95 3.86 6.43
N ARG A 43 9.80 4.42 7.64
CA ARG A 43 10.89 4.51 8.62
C ARG A 43 11.42 3.14 9.03
N MET A 44 10.53 2.19 9.28
CA MET A 44 10.92 0.82 9.69
C MET A 44 11.69 0.08 8.59
N LEU A 45 11.36 0.33 7.32
CA LEU A 45 11.95 -0.37 6.18
C LEU A 45 13.10 0.39 5.52
N GLY A 46 13.32 1.66 5.86
CA GLY A 46 14.28 2.52 5.18
C GLY A 46 13.85 2.93 3.77
N LEU A 47 12.55 3.06 3.54
CA LEU A 47 11.93 3.39 2.25
C LEU A 47 11.44 4.85 2.23
N SER A 48 11.09 5.37 1.05
CA SER A 48 10.44 6.68 0.93
C SER A 48 9.11 6.70 1.69
N TYR A 49 8.86 7.77 2.44
CA TYR A 49 7.60 7.96 3.18
C TYR A 49 7.13 9.41 3.17
N GLY A 50 5.87 9.62 3.54
CA GLY A 50 5.28 10.94 3.64
C GLY A 50 4.14 11.02 4.66
N SER A 51 3.82 12.26 5.01
CA SER A 51 2.63 12.65 5.78
C SER A 51 1.33 12.32 5.02
N MET A 52 0.19 12.31 5.73
CA MET A 52 -1.12 12.01 5.13
C MET A 52 -1.43 12.82 3.86
N PRO A 53 -1.20 14.16 3.80
CA PRO A 53 -1.42 14.93 2.58
C PRO A 53 -0.54 14.47 1.42
N GLN A 54 0.68 13.99 1.68
CA GLN A 54 1.58 13.49 0.64
C GLN A 54 1.14 12.12 0.13
N LEU A 55 0.54 11.27 0.97
CA LEU A 55 -0.02 9.99 0.54
C LEU A 55 -1.21 10.20 -0.40
N GLY A 56 -2.06 11.19 -0.09
CA GLY A 56 -3.22 11.58 -0.90
C GLY A 56 -2.92 12.13 -2.31
N GLN A 57 -1.64 12.38 -2.63
CA GLN A 57 -1.18 12.80 -3.96
C GLN A 57 -0.84 11.60 -4.88
N SER A 58 -1.13 10.38 -4.45
CA SER A 58 -0.83 9.16 -5.21
C SER A 58 -1.96 8.82 -6.17
N ASP A 59 -1.64 8.13 -7.26
CA ASP A 59 -2.64 7.68 -8.26
C ASP A 59 -3.36 6.40 -7.82
N LEU A 60 -2.76 5.66 -6.88
CA LEU A 60 -3.26 4.41 -6.30
C LEU A 60 -2.74 4.25 -4.88
N CYS A 61 -3.56 3.72 -3.98
CA CYS A 61 -3.16 3.23 -2.67
C CYS A 61 -3.21 1.70 -2.65
N ILE A 62 -2.12 1.05 -2.27
CA ILE A 62 -2.10 -0.39 -2.02
C ILE A 62 -2.05 -0.61 -0.51
N VAL A 63 -3.04 -1.33 -0.02
CA VAL A 63 -3.21 -1.64 1.40
C VAL A 63 -2.84 -3.10 1.66
N LEU A 64 -1.85 -3.32 2.52
CA LEU A 64 -1.27 -4.63 2.80
C LEU A 64 -1.66 -5.05 4.21
N GLY A 65 -2.80 -5.72 4.35
CA GLY A 65 -3.39 -5.98 5.65
C GLY A 65 -4.78 -6.60 5.58
N GLY A 66 -5.57 -6.37 6.62
CA GLY A 66 -6.99 -6.78 6.65
C GLY A 66 -7.90 -5.55 6.67
N ASP A 67 -9.18 -5.75 7.00
CA ASP A 67 -10.20 -4.69 6.97
C ASP A 67 -9.83 -3.49 7.86
N GLY A 68 -9.24 -3.72 9.05
CA GLY A 68 -8.77 -2.63 9.92
C GLY A 68 -7.68 -1.76 9.27
N THR A 69 -6.82 -2.35 8.44
CA THR A 69 -5.80 -1.62 7.69
C THR A 69 -6.43 -0.86 6.52
N LEU A 70 -7.47 -1.42 5.89
CA LEU A 70 -8.23 -0.76 4.83
C LEU A 70 -9.01 0.46 5.34
N ILE A 71 -9.66 0.33 6.49
CA ILE A 71 -10.37 1.43 7.15
C ILE A 71 -9.37 2.52 7.57
N HIS A 72 -8.22 2.14 8.13
CA HIS A 72 -7.13 3.08 8.42
C HIS A 72 -6.67 3.82 7.17
N ALA A 73 -6.47 3.11 6.06
CA ALA A 73 -6.08 3.72 4.79
C ALA A 73 -7.13 4.73 4.29
N ALA A 74 -8.42 4.38 4.35
CA ALA A 74 -9.50 5.30 4.00
C ALA A 74 -9.51 6.56 4.88
N TYR A 75 -9.24 6.41 6.19
CA TYR A 75 -9.12 7.53 7.11
C TYR A 75 -7.90 8.42 6.79
N VAL A 76 -6.73 7.82 6.56
CA VAL A 76 -5.47 8.52 6.24
C VAL A 76 -5.57 9.28 4.92
N LEU A 77 -6.20 8.69 3.91
CA LEU A 77 -6.39 9.34 2.61
C LEU A 77 -7.47 10.43 2.68
N GLY A 78 -8.37 10.35 3.65
CA GLY A 78 -9.36 11.37 3.96
C GLY A 78 -10.27 11.66 2.76
N ALA A 79 -10.39 12.93 2.39
CA ALA A 79 -11.20 13.37 1.25
C ALA A 79 -10.51 13.21 -0.12
N ASN A 80 -9.27 12.68 -0.17
CA ASN A 80 -8.58 12.50 -1.45
C ASN A 80 -9.17 11.29 -2.20
N PRO A 81 -9.50 11.43 -3.49
CA PRO A 81 -10.16 10.37 -4.27
C PRO A 81 -9.17 9.29 -4.75
N VAL A 82 -8.17 8.93 -3.95
CA VAL A 82 -7.17 7.93 -4.34
C VAL A 82 -7.82 6.54 -4.35
N PRO A 83 -7.85 5.83 -5.48
CA PRO A 83 -8.34 4.46 -5.53
C PRO A 83 -7.56 3.55 -4.58
N ILE A 84 -8.26 2.65 -3.88
CA ILE A 84 -7.64 1.75 -2.90
C ILE A 84 -7.70 0.31 -3.42
N LEU A 85 -6.54 -0.35 -3.46
CA LEU A 85 -6.38 -1.77 -3.75
C LEU A 85 -6.01 -2.51 -2.46
N GLY A 86 -6.94 -3.29 -1.91
CA GLY A 86 -6.72 -4.10 -0.72
C GLY A 86 -6.08 -5.45 -1.03
N VAL A 87 -4.91 -5.72 -0.45
CA VAL A 87 -4.20 -7.00 -0.52
C VAL A 87 -4.39 -7.76 0.78
N ASN A 88 -5.05 -8.92 0.71
CA ASN A 88 -5.18 -9.80 1.86
C ASN A 88 -3.94 -10.69 2.01
N LEU A 89 -3.35 -10.66 3.20
CA LEU A 89 -2.17 -11.44 3.58
C LEU A 89 -2.52 -12.75 4.31
N GLY A 90 -3.80 -13.08 4.53
CA GLY A 90 -4.22 -14.25 5.31
C GLY A 90 -5.72 -14.56 5.22
N ALA A 91 -6.32 -15.00 6.34
CA ALA A 91 -7.73 -15.41 6.43
C ALA A 91 -8.66 -14.40 5.75
N LEU A 92 -9.59 -14.89 4.91
CA LEU A 92 -10.53 -14.07 4.15
C LEU A 92 -11.13 -12.96 5.04
N GLY A 93 -10.71 -11.71 4.81
CA GLY A 93 -11.41 -10.52 5.28
C GLY A 93 -12.48 -10.16 4.27
N PHE A 94 -13.53 -9.46 4.70
CA PHE A 94 -14.67 -9.18 3.84
C PHE A 94 -14.34 -8.12 2.76
N MET A 95 -13.32 -7.27 2.95
CA MET A 95 -13.07 -6.10 2.11
C MET A 95 -11.71 -6.08 1.38
N THR A 96 -10.88 -7.13 1.52
CA THR A 96 -9.55 -7.17 0.88
C THR A 96 -9.60 -8.04 -0.37
N GLU A 97 -9.50 -7.40 -1.53
CA GLU A 97 -10.03 -7.93 -2.81
C GLU A 97 -9.03 -8.76 -3.62
N ILE A 98 -7.73 -8.78 -3.30
CA ILE A 98 -6.76 -9.67 -3.97
C ILE A 98 -5.86 -10.46 -3.00
N PRO A 99 -5.68 -11.78 -3.21
CA PRO A 99 -4.72 -12.57 -2.45
C PRO A 99 -3.28 -12.14 -2.75
N ARG A 100 -2.37 -12.28 -1.77
CA ARG A 100 -0.93 -12.01 -1.92
C ARG A 100 -0.29 -12.59 -3.20
N ALA A 101 -0.77 -13.75 -3.65
CA ALA A 101 -0.21 -14.48 -4.79
C ALA A 101 -0.49 -13.78 -6.14
N GLU A 102 -1.55 -12.99 -6.22
CA GLU A 102 -2.03 -12.39 -7.48
C GLU A 102 -1.59 -10.93 -7.65
N VAL A 103 -1.09 -10.32 -6.58
CA VAL A 103 -0.67 -8.90 -6.57
C VAL A 103 0.32 -8.57 -7.67
N ARG A 104 1.28 -9.46 -7.94
CA ARG A 104 2.30 -9.24 -8.99
C ARG A 104 1.73 -9.20 -10.41
N ALA A 105 0.59 -9.85 -10.65
CA ALA A 105 -0.08 -9.85 -11.94
C ALA A 105 -1.00 -8.63 -12.12
N ALA A 106 -1.53 -8.09 -11.02
CA ALA A 106 -2.41 -6.91 -11.01
C ALA A 106 -1.66 -5.57 -11.15
N LEU A 107 -0.34 -5.56 -10.94
CA LEU A 107 0.56 -4.40 -10.99
C LEU A 107 1.56 -4.50 -12.14
#